data_AF-A0A5C6LL41-F1
#
_entry.id   AF-A0A5C6LL41-F1
#
_cell.length_a   1.000
_cell.length_b   1.000
_cell.length_c   1.000
_cell.angle_alpha   90.00
_cell.angle_beta   90.00
_cell.angle_gamma   90.00
#
_symmetry.space_group_name_H-M   'P 1'
#
loop_
_entity.id
_entity.type
_entity.pdbx_description
1 polymer ?
#
loop_
_entity_poly.entity_id
_entity_poly.type
_entity_poly.pdbx_seq_one_letter_code
_entity_poly.pdbx_strand_id
1 'polypeptide(L)'
;MRYDSLPQIEARFKSEAASLLTPFSLQVPNEQLFLKGQLYKPARSNYFYPATYTKERIVLHFTAGNLKSDMQSLTTQDRHVSVPFVIARDGTIYQLFPSANWSGHIGPGVGNQGTQNAQDKVTIGIELSNYAYLVPQNGVLETIYSRQPLNGKPGPVDEYCALSNSAAYIKINQPFREQVYYASYTPEQIESTIILLRYLTAKYNIPRQFLPEDKRFGTTDDVLTFKGIVSHINYRASGKWDIGPAFDWNTLISGVTAAEFTPAATARSLSFAARELSPAITSEAGVNAQFADAAGVDDDAPVASDNTGYNPLTYEETDTKDIAQPSGKVFALLTGINEYDRVRKLSGCLHDVQQVENYLKNRTPFDCRIQKLTDSAATRAGLVRAFEEHLGNATQGDTVLFYYSGHGTQEDAAPIWDETDGKLECLVCYDGGAEKAADFLLTDKELRYMLAKLYEKTGAHIVTIFDCCHSGDNTRGRLVDTAYKNDVVNKRMVHDTSRYSGAFPQREWTDFIFGRDIKEEDIKGKKPDEFLPEGLHIQMAACEVISLP
;
A
#
# COMPACT_ATOMS: atom_id res chain seq x y z
N MET A 1 -0.65 2.15 -13.21
CA MET A 1 0.34 1.28 -12.56
C MET A 1 1.73 1.95 -12.63
N ARG A 2 2.00 2.92 -11.74
CA ARG A 2 3.24 3.73 -11.77
C ARG A 2 4.36 3.04 -11.00
N TYR A 3 5.59 3.06 -11.52
CA TYR A 3 6.78 2.54 -10.83
C TYR A 3 6.92 3.09 -9.41
N ASP A 4 6.74 4.41 -9.25
CA ASP A 4 6.90 5.09 -7.96
C ASP A 4 5.79 4.76 -6.94
N SER A 5 4.71 4.10 -7.39
CA SER A 5 3.59 3.65 -6.54
C SER A 5 3.72 2.20 -6.06
N LEU A 6 4.68 1.44 -6.61
CA LEU A 6 4.83 0.01 -6.29
C LEU A 6 5.14 -0.24 -4.81
N PRO A 7 6.04 0.51 -4.15
CA PRO A 7 6.29 0.33 -2.72
C PRO A 7 5.03 0.52 -1.86
N GLN A 8 4.16 1.47 -2.22
CA GLN A 8 2.91 1.76 -1.52
C GLN A 8 1.88 0.66 -1.75
N ILE A 9 1.81 0.09 -2.96
CA ILE A 9 0.95 -1.06 -3.27
C ILE A 9 1.40 -2.27 -2.43
N GLU A 10 2.70 -2.55 -2.36
CA GLU A 10 3.24 -3.66 -1.55
C GLU A 10 3.00 -3.43 -0.05
N ALA A 11 3.23 -2.22 0.45
CA ALA A 11 2.97 -1.87 1.86
C ALA A 11 1.47 -1.99 2.21
N ARG A 12 0.59 -1.53 1.32
CA ARG A 12 -0.86 -1.66 1.48
C ARG A 12 -1.29 -3.13 1.52
N PHE A 13 -0.79 -3.96 0.60
CA PHE A 13 -1.06 -5.40 0.62
C PHE A 13 -0.63 -6.03 1.95
N LYS A 14 0.59 -5.73 2.43
CA LYS A 14 1.08 -6.24 3.72
C LYS A 14 0.16 -5.87 4.90
N SER A 15 -0.34 -4.64 4.91
CA SER A 15 -1.27 -4.17 5.94
C SER A 15 -2.63 -4.86 5.83
N GLU A 16 -3.21 -4.94 4.64
CA GLU A 16 -4.52 -5.53 4.40
C GLU A 16 -4.53 -7.06 4.63
N ALA A 17 -3.44 -7.74 4.26
CA ALA A 17 -3.29 -9.18 4.38
C ALA A 17 -2.67 -9.62 5.72
N ALA A 18 -2.42 -8.72 6.68
CA ALA A 18 -1.67 -9.02 7.89
C ALA A 18 -2.20 -10.24 8.67
N SER A 19 -3.52 -10.43 8.74
CA SER A 19 -4.15 -11.59 9.39
C SER A 19 -3.99 -12.92 8.65
N LEU A 20 -3.58 -12.88 7.38
CA LEU A 20 -3.34 -14.04 6.51
C LEU A 20 -1.86 -14.38 6.40
N LEU A 21 -0.99 -13.56 7.00
CA LEU A 21 0.46 -13.70 6.91
C LEU A 21 1.00 -14.34 8.19
N THR A 22 1.75 -15.43 8.04
CA THR A 22 2.48 -16.07 9.13
C THR A 22 3.97 -16.11 8.82
N PRO A 23 4.83 -15.49 9.63
CA PRO A 23 6.27 -15.45 9.37
C PRO A 23 6.91 -16.83 9.45
N PHE A 24 7.90 -17.09 8.59
CA PHE A 24 8.77 -18.26 8.67
C PHE A 24 10.26 -17.90 8.55
N SER A 25 11.10 -18.75 9.13
CA SER A 25 12.55 -18.68 9.03
C SER A 25 13.11 -20.11 9.02
N LEU A 26 13.40 -20.61 7.81
CA LEU A 26 13.87 -21.98 7.58
C LEU A 26 15.37 -21.97 7.32
N GLN A 27 16.12 -22.82 8.00
CA GLN A 27 17.55 -22.97 7.72
C GLN A 27 17.74 -23.58 6.33
N VAL A 28 18.62 -22.99 5.52
CA VAL A 28 19.07 -23.59 4.26
C VAL A 28 19.93 -24.82 4.59
N PRO A 29 19.56 -26.02 4.13
CA PRO A 29 20.28 -27.23 4.50
C PRO A 29 21.78 -27.12 4.18
N ASN A 30 22.61 -27.42 5.18
CA ASN A 30 24.07 -27.38 5.11
C ASN A 30 24.70 -25.99 4.87
N GLU A 31 23.96 -24.89 5.06
CA GLU A 31 24.47 -23.53 4.92
C GLU A 31 24.19 -22.67 6.16
N GLN A 32 25.03 -21.66 6.38
CA GLN A 32 24.80 -20.60 7.39
C GLN A 32 23.87 -19.52 6.84
N LEU A 33 22.79 -19.95 6.21
CA LEU A 33 21.84 -19.11 5.50
C LEU A 33 20.42 -19.49 5.93
N PHE A 34 19.53 -18.51 5.98
CA PHE A 34 18.12 -18.72 6.33
C PHE A 34 17.23 -18.20 5.20
N LEU A 35 16.31 -19.06 4.77
CA LEU A 35 15.17 -18.67 3.95
C LEU A 35 14.13 -18.04 4.88
N LYS A 36 13.91 -16.73 4.74
CA LYS A 36 12.94 -15.96 5.53
C LYS A 36 11.84 -15.44 4.64
N GLY A 37 10.62 -15.43 5.16
CA GLY A 37 9.47 -14.98 4.40
C GLY A 37 8.17 -15.03 5.20
N GLN A 38 7.08 -14.93 4.47
CA GLN A 38 5.72 -14.97 5.00
C GLN A 38 4.95 -16.10 4.33
N LEU A 39 4.35 -16.97 5.12
CA LEU A 39 3.31 -17.85 4.62
C LEU A 39 2.05 -17.01 4.41
N TYR A 40 1.48 -17.05 3.20
CA TYR A 40 0.20 -16.42 2.91
C TYR A 40 -0.87 -17.51 2.79
N LYS A 41 -1.79 -17.54 3.76
CA LYS A 41 -2.90 -18.51 3.78
C LYS A 41 -4.24 -17.76 3.72
N PRO A 42 -4.85 -17.63 2.52
CA PRO A 42 -6.21 -17.12 2.42
C PRO A 42 -7.21 -18.12 3.01
N ALA A 43 -8.42 -17.65 3.33
CA ALA A 43 -9.46 -18.46 3.98
C ALA A 43 -9.91 -19.67 3.14
N ARG A 44 -9.75 -19.60 1.82
CA ARG A 44 -10.04 -20.70 0.89
C ARG A 44 -8.71 -21.25 0.37
N SER A 45 -8.60 -22.57 0.22
CA SER A 45 -7.35 -23.26 -0.14
C SER A 45 -7.43 -24.08 -1.43
N ASN A 46 -8.55 -24.08 -2.15
CA ASN A 46 -8.73 -24.92 -3.34
C ASN A 46 -8.16 -24.26 -4.60
N TYR A 47 -6.87 -23.91 -4.59
CA TYR A 47 -6.14 -23.33 -5.73
C TYR A 47 -4.83 -24.08 -6.02
N PHE A 48 -4.61 -25.20 -5.32
CA PHE A 48 -3.51 -26.13 -5.51
C PHE A 48 -3.96 -27.55 -5.10
N TYR A 49 -3.26 -28.55 -5.59
CA TYR A 49 -3.52 -29.97 -5.29
C TYR A 49 -2.58 -30.46 -4.18
N PRO A 50 -3.12 -31.07 -3.10
CA PRO A 50 -2.35 -31.54 -1.95
C PRO A 50 -1.54 -32.84 -2.24
N ALA A 51 -1.67 -33.42 -3.43
CA ALA A 51 -0.85 -34.55 -3.86
C ALA A 51 0.63 -34.15 -3.91
N THR A 52 1.53 -35.07 -3.53
CA THR A 52 2.97 -34.82 -3.51
C THR A 52 3.69 -35.60 -4.59
N TYR A 53 4.73 -34.98 -5.15
CA TYR A 53 5.51 -35.53 -6.25
C TYR A 53 6.99 -35.25 -6.06
N THR A 54 7.85 -36.15 -6.55
CA THR A 54 9.30 -35.89 -6.58
C THR A 54 9.59 -34.72 -7.51
N LYS A 55 10.21 -33.68 -6.97
CA LYS A 55 10.53 -32.46 -7.71
C LYS A 55 11.90 -32.61 -8.38
N GLU A 56 11.95 -32.35 -9.67
CA GLU A 56 13.16 -32.47 -10.49
C GLU A 56 13.71 -31.13 -10.96
N ARG A 57 12.84 -30.11 -11.04
CA ARG A 57 13.16 -28.80 -11.59
C ARG A 57 12.48 -27.67 -10.81
N ILE A 58 13.09 -26.49 -10.89
CA ILE A 58 12.50 -25.24 -10.43
C ILE A 58 12.30 -24.35 -11.66
N VAL A 59 11.11 -23.77 -11.81
CA VAL A 59 10.74 -22.94 -12.96
C VAL A 59 10.57 -21.50 -12.48
N LEU A 60 11.35 -20.59 -13.07
CA LEU A 60 11.22 -19.15 -12.83
C LEU A 60 10.18 -18.55 -13.76
N HIS A 61 9.33 -17.71 -13.18
CA HIS A 61 8.25 -16.97 -13.80
C HIS A 61 8.32 -15.48 -13.40
N PHE A 62 7.68 -14.61 -14.17
CA PHE A 62 7.16 -13.33 -13.70
C PHE A 62 5.64 -13.28 -13.85
N THR A 63 5.02 -12.41 -13.05
CA THR A 63 3.56 -12.32 -12.94
C THR A 63 2.91 -11.41 -13.99
N ALA A 64 3.71 -10.51 -14.59
CA ALA A 64 3.21 -9.39 -15.38
C ALA A 64 2.23 -8.54 -14.57
N GLY A 65 2.54 -8.27 -13.30
CA GLY A 65 1.64 -7.58 -12.39
C GLY A 65 2.36 -6.97 -11.20
N ASN A 66 1.60 -6.74 -10.14
CA ASN A 66 2.09 -6.31 -8.85
C ASN A 66 1.70 -7.30 -7.76
N LEU A 67 2.40 -7.25 -6.64
CA LEU A 67 2.20 -8.18 -5.52
C LEU A 67 0.73 -8.40 -5.14
N LYS A 68 -0.11 -7.35 -5.11
CA LYS A 68 -1.53 -7.49 -4.78
C LYS A 68 -2.28 -8.32 -5.82
N SER A 69 -2.17 -7.97 -7.11
CA SER A 69 -2.82 -8.71 -8.19
C SER A 69 -2.33 -10.15 -8.29
N ASP A 70 -1.03 -10.34 -8.02
CA ASP A 70 -0.37 -11.64 -8.07
C ASP A 70 -0.96 -12.58 -7.03
N MET A 71 -1.07 -12.10 -5.78
CA MET A 71 -1.65 -12.87 -4.67
C MET A 71 -3.11 -13.23 -4.93
N GLN A 72 -3.92 -12.29 -5.42
CA GLN A 72 -5.34 -12.54 -5.71
C GLN A 72 -5.53 -13.54 -6.86
N SER A 73 -4.75 -13.41 -7.94
CA SER A 73 -4.87 -14.30 -9.09
C SER A 73 -4.38 -15.71 -8.80
N LEU A 74 -3.21 -15.84 -8.14
CA LEU A 74 -2.60 -17.13 -7.84
C LEU A 74 -3.37 -17.89 -6.75
N THR A 75 -4.12 -17.20 -5.89
CA THR A 75 -4.96 -17.85 -4.87
C THR A 75 -6.45 -17.84 -5.20
N THR A 76 -6.81 -17.65 -6.48
CA THR A 76 -8.20 -17.72 -6.93
C THR A 76 -8.75 -19.13 -6.73
N GLN A 77 -9.82 -19.22 -5.94
CA GLN A 77 -10.54 -20.45 -5.65
C GLN A 77 -10.94 -21.20 -6.93
N ASP A 78 -10.76 -22.52 -6.91
CA ASP A 78 -11.06 -23.50 -7.97
C ASP A 78 -10.23 -23.35 -9.26
N ARG A 79 -9.40 -22.30 -9.38
CA ARG A 79 -8.63 -22.00 -10.60
C ARG A 79 -7.48 -22.98 -10.84
N HIS A 80 -6.83 -23.46 -9.78
CA HIS A 80 -5.69 -24.38 -9.84
C HIS A 80 -4.58 -23.95 -10.83
N VAL A 81 -4.38 -22.64 -10.95
CA VAL A 81 -3.23 -22.04 -11.64
C VAL A 81 -2.48 -21.17 -10.64
N SER A 82 -1.43 -21.73 -10.05
CA SER A 82 -0.69 -21.10 -8.95
C SER A 82 0.75 -21.59 -8.89
N VAL A 83 1.58 -20.87 -8.13
CA VAL A 83 2.92 -21.30 -7.73
C VAL A 83 3.06 -21.36 -6.21
N PRO A 84 3.98 -22.17 -5.67
CA PRO A 84 4.21 -22.23 -4.23
C PRO A 84 4.88 -20.96 -3.68
N PHE A 85 5.61 -20.19 -4.50
CA PHE A 85 6.34 -19.01 -4.03
C PHE A 85 6.17 -17.80 -4.95
N VAL A 86 5.96 -16.64 -4.34
CA VAL A 86 6.03 -15.32 -4.99
C VAL A 86 7.09 -14.47 -4.29
N ILE A 87 7.91 -13.74 -5.04
CA ILE A 87 8.92 -12.83 -4.48
C ILE A 87 8.58 -11.38 -4.86
N ALA A 88 8.31 -10.56 -3.86
CA ALA A 88 8.02 -9.13 -4.00
C ALA A 88 9.27 -8.31 -4.37
N ARG A 89 9.08 -7.06 -4.78
CA ARG A 89 10.19 -6.17 -5.15
C ARG A 89 11.05 -5.79 -3.95
N ASP A 90 10.52 -5.76 -2.74
CA ASP A 90 11.34 -5.53 -1.55
C ASP A 90 12.11 -6.77 -1.07
N GLY A 91 12.04 -7.87 -1.81
CA GLY A 91 12.68 -9.15 -1.48
C GLY A 91 11.88 -10.03 -0.53
N THR A 92 10.68 -9.62 -0.09
CA THR A 92 9.83 -10.49 0.73
C THR A 92 9.41 -11.73 -0.07
N ILE A 93 9.73 -12.91 0.47
CA ILE A 93 9.30 -14.19 -0.08
C ILE A 93 7.96 -14.57 0.55
N TYR A 94 6.96 -14.81 -0.29
CA TYR A 94 5.65 -15.30 0.12
C TYR A 94 5.50 -16.75 -0.31
N GLN A 95 5.14 -17.62 0.63
CA GLN A 95 4.82 -19.01 0.33
C GLN A 95 3.29 -19.20 0.34
N LEU A 96 2.73 -19.68 -0.77
CA LEU A 96 1.26 -19.81 -0.97
C LEU A 96 0.73 -21.21 -0.63
N PHE A 97 1.58 -22.23 -0.75
CA PHE A 97 1.29 -23.63 -0.39
C PHE A 97 2.60 -24.43 -0.24
N PRO A 98 2.59 -25.65 0.33
CA PRO A 98 3.78 -26.47 0.47
C PRO A 98 4.44 -26.83 -0.87
N SER A 99 5.75 -26.64 -1.00
CA SER A 99 6.45 -26.85 -2.28
C SER A 99 6.55 -28.30 -2.76
N ALA A 100 6.11 -29.27 -1.94
CA ALA A 100 5.95 -30.66 -2.34
C ALA A 100 4.65 -30.89 -3.13
N ASN A 101 3.67 -30.00 -2.95
CA ASN A 101 2.40 -30.00 -3.65
C ASN A 101 2.52 -29.45 -5.07
N TRP A 102 1.43 -29.42 -5.81
CA TRP A 102 1.43 -28.97 -7.19
C TRP A 102 0.18 -28.17 -7.55
N SER A 103 0.31 -27.30 -8.56
CA SER A 103 -0.78 -26.56 -9.20
C SER A 103 -0.34 -26.30 -10.64
N GLY A 104 -1.26 -25.98 -11.55
CA GLY A 104 -0.88 -25.64 -12.92
C GLY A 104 -0.05 -24.36 -12.95
N HIS A 105 1.10 -24.36 -13.62
CA HIS A 105 1.90 -23.14 -13.77
C HIS A 105 2.62 -23.03 -15.13
N ILE A 106 2.73 -24.12 -15.89
CA ILE A 106 3.32 -24.16 -17.23
C ILE A 106 2.25 -23.96 -18.33
N GLY A 107 1.06 -24.49 -18.11
CA GLY A 107 -0.02 -24.54 -19.12
C GLY A 107 0.31 -25.47 -20.30
N PRO A 108 -0.38 -25.34 -21.45
CA PRO A 108 -0.17 -26.20 -22.61
C PRO A 108 1.17 -25.86 -23.29
N GLY A 109 2.19 -26.69 -23.04
CA GLY A 109 3.55 -26.53 -23.56
C GLY A 109 4.28 -27.87 -23.67
N VAL A 110 5.58 -27.81 -23.97
CA VAL A 110 6.45 -28.98 -24.15
C VAL A 110 6.33 -29.93 -22.94
N GLY A 111 5.93 -31.17 -23.20
CA GLY A 111 5.74 -32.22 -22.17
C GLY A 111 4.55 -32.08 -21.24
N ASN A 112 3.79 -30.99 -21.30
CA ASN A 112 2.64 -30.75 -20.42
C ASN A 112 1.29 -30.90 -21.14
N GLN A 113 1.24 -30.58 -22.43
CA GLN A 113 0.04 -30.74 -23.24
C GLN A 113 -0.32 -32.22 -23.43
N GLY A 114 -1.55 -32.59 -23.05
CA GLY A 114 -2.05 -33.96 -23.21
C GLY A 114 -1.47 -34.99 -22.23
N THR A 115 -0.70 -34.55 -21.23
CA THR A 115 -0.01 -35.45 -20.27
C THR A 115 -0.59 -35.39 -18.85
N GLN A 116 -1.74 -34.73 -18.68
CA GLN A 116 -2.35 -34.47 -17.37
C GLN A 116 -1.40 -33.74 -16.41
N ASN A 117 -0.80 -32.66 -16.90
CA ASN A 117 0.06 -31.76 -16.12
C ASN A 117 1.35 -32.44 -15.61
N ALA A 118 1.91 -33.37 -16.38
CA ALA A 118 3.07 -34.16 -15.96
C ALA A 118 4.27 -33.30 -15.59
N GLN A 119 4.46 -32.15 -16.26
CA GLN A 119 5.56 -31.24 -15.95
C GLN A 119 5.27 -30.43 -14.69
N ASP A 120 4.06 -29.86 -14.54
CA ASP A 120 3.68 -29.11 -13.34
C ASP A 120 3.87 -29.93 -12.05
N LYS A 121 3.56 -31.24 -12.10
CA LYS A 121 3.71 -32.17 -10.97
C LYS A 121 5.15 -32.31 -10.50
N VAL A 122 6.11 -32.38 -11.42
CA VAL A 122 7.54 -32.58 -11.10
C VAL A 122 8.35 -31.28 -10.98
N THR A 123 7.70 -30.12 -11.10
CA THR A 123 8.34 -28.82 -10.97
C THR A 123 7.86 -28.01 -9.77
N ILE A 124 8.67 -27.01 -9.41
CA ILE A 124 8.34 -25.99 -8.40
C ILE A 124 8.36 -24.64 -9.12
N GLY A 125 7.21 -23.99 -9.27
CA GLY A 125 7.12 -22.63 -9.82
C GLY A 125 7.55 -21.58 -8.80
N ILE A 126 8.21 -20.52 -9.26
CA ILE A 126 8.49 -19.30 -8.50
C ILE A 126 8.08 -18.11 -9.37
N GLU A 127 7.22 -17.25 -8.85
CA GLU A 127 6.79 -16.02 -9.50
C GLU A 127 7.55 -14.81 -8.94
N LEU A 128 8.21 -14.05 -9.81
CA LEU A 128 8.80 -12.77 -9.47
C LEU A 128 7.78 -11.66 -9.79
N SER A 129 7.28 -10.96 -8.77
CA SER A 129 6.33 -9.84 -8.95
C SER A 129 6.99 -8.73 -9.77
N ASN A 130 6.57 -8.59 -11.04
CA ASN A 130 7.17 -7.68 -12.01
C ASN A 130 6.22 -7.44 -13.21
N TYR A 131 6.25 -6.23 -13.77
CA TYR A 131 5.36 -5.81 -14.87
C TYR A 131 5.75 -6.27 -16.27
N ALA A 132 6.78 -7.12 -16.40
CA ALA A 132 7.23 -7.68 -17.67
C ALA A 132 7.80 -6.61 -18.63
N TYR A 133 7.50 -6.74 -19.92
CA TYR A 133 7.92 -5.78 -20.94
C TYR A 133 7.12 -4.49 -20.85
N LEU A 134 7.71 -3.40 -21.34
CA LEU A 134 7.11 -2.06 -21.34
C LEU A 134 7.08 -1.52 -22.77
N VAL A 135 6.04 -0.76 -23.09
CA VAL A 135 5.83 -0.22 -24.44
C VAL A 135 6.15 1.27 -24.46
N PRO A 136 7.15 1.74 -25.23
CA PRO A 136 7.47 3.15 -25.31
C PRO A 136 6.40 3.93 -26.09
N GLN A 137 5.91 5.02 -25.48
CA GLN A 137 4.92 5.93 -26.07
C GLN A 137 5.23 7.37 -25.64
N ASN A 138 5.38 8.31 -26.58
CA ASN A 138 5.44 9.76 -26.30
C ASN A 138 6.36 10.19 -25.14
N GLY A 139 7.55 9.59 -25.00
CA GLY A 139 8.50 9.94 -23.92
C GLY A 139 8.33 9.16 -22.62
N VAL A 140 7.32 8.29 -22.53
CA VAL A 140 7.03 7.45 -21.37
C VAL A 140 7.06 5.96 -21.76
N LEU A 141 7.14 5.10 -20.75
CA LEU A 141 6.96 3.65 -20.86
C LEU A 141 5.60 3.31 -20.27
N GLU A 142 4.76 2.63 -21.05
CA GLU A 142 3.45 2.12 -20.65
C GLU A 142 3.55 0.60 -20.35
N THR A 143 2.65 0.07 -19.50
CA THR A 143 2.59 -1.38 -19.24
C THR A 143 1.97 -2.12 -20.43
N ILE A 144 2.07 -3.46 -20.43
CA ILE A 144 1.45 -4.32 -21.44
C ILE A 144 -0.09 -4.23 -21.47
N TYR A 145 -0.69 -3.70 -20.40
CA TYR A 145 -2.13 -3.57 -20.24
C TYR A 145 -2.66 -2.21 -20.71
N SER A 146 -1.77 -1.25 -20.98
CA SER A 146 -2.14 0.05 -21.50
C SER A 146 -2.89 -0.09 -22.83
N ARG A 147 -4.02 0.61 -22.94
CA ARG A 147 -4.83 0.73 -24.17
C ARG A 147 -5.40 -0.59 -24.70
N GLN A 148 -5.31 -1.69 -23.95
CA GLN A 148 -5.93 -2.95 -24.32
C GLN A 148 -7.43 -2.74 -24.58
N PRO A 149 -8.00 -3.23 -25.71
CA PRO A 149 -9.37 -2.93 -26.06
C PRO A 149 -10.38 -3.37 -24.99
N LEU A 150 -11.26 -2.46 -24.59
CA LEU A 150 -12.39 -2.68 -23.70
C LEU A 150 -13.68 -2.40 -24.48
N ASN A 151 -14.49 -3.43 -24.70
CA ASN A 151 -15.76 -3.34 -25.46
C ASN A 151 -15.60 -2.71 -26.86
N GLY A 152 -14.52 -3.06 -27.57
CA GLY A 152 -14.24 -2.55 -28.92
C GLY A 152 -13.70 -1.12 -28.99
N LYS A 153 -13.42 -0.48 -27.85
CA LYS A 153 -12.74 0.82 -27.77
C LYS A 153 -11.36 0.67 -27.14
N PRO A 154 -10.36 1.52 -27.48
CA PRO A 154 -9.08 1.52 -26.79
C PRO A 154 -9.26 1.70 -25.28
N GLY A 155 -8.58 0.88 -24.48
CA GLY A 155 -8.58 0.99 -23.03
C GLY A 155 -7.86 2.24 -22.51
N PRO A 156 -7.86 2.47 -21.19
CA PRO A 156 -7.18 3.59 -20.60
C PRO A 156 -5.66 3.50 -20.82
N VAL A 157 -5.00 4.66 -20.78
CA VAL A 157 -3.55 4.74 -20.74
C VAL A 157 -3.07 4.22 -19.39
N ASP A 158 -2.13 3.29 -19.42
CA ASP A 158 -1.48 2.80 -18.21
C ASP A 158 0.03 3.06 -18.25
N GLU A 159 0.40 4.24 -17.79
CA GLU A 159 1.79 4.68 -17.74
C GLU A 159 2.53 4.08 -16.55
N TYR A 160 3.72 3.52 -16.82
CA TYR A 160 4.61 2.92 -15.84
C TYR A 160 5.65 3.91 -15.33
N CYS A 161 6.45 4.50 -16.21
CA CYS A 161 7.46 5.50 -15.86
C CYS A 161 7.86 6.39 -17.05
N ALA A 162 8.52 7.52 -16.79
CA ALA A 162 9.16 8.31 -17.84
C ALA A 162 10.42 7.58 -18.38
N LEU A 163 10.76 7.76 -19.66
CA LEU A 163 11.99 7.21 -20.25
C LEU A 163 13.28 7.68 -19.54
N SER A 164 13.22 8.83 -18.87
CA SER A 164 14.32 9.36 -18.04
C SER A 164 14.53 8.59 -16.73
N ASN A 165 13.55 7.80 -16.26
CA ASN A 165 13.67 7.00 -15.05
C ASN A 165 14.35 5.66 -15.35
N SER A 166 15.67 5.67 -15.53
CA SER A 166 16.47 4.48 -15.84
C SER A 166 16.55 3.46 -14.69
N ALA A 167 16.08 3.79 -13.49
CA ALA A 167 16.00 2.84 -12.38
C ALA A 167 14.75 1.94 -12.49
N ALA A 168 13.72 2.40 -13.19
CA ALA A 168 12.45 1.69 -13.33
C ALA A 168 12.46 0.56 -14.35
N TYR A 169 13.39 0.60 -15.31
CA TYR A 169 13.41 -0.32 -16.44
C TYR A 169 14.83 -0.72 -16.84
N ILE A 170 14.91 -1.85 -17.53
CA ILE A 170 16.10 -2.36 -18.22
C ILE A 170 15.80 -2.27 -19.72
N LYS A 171 16.72 -1.67 -20.48
CA LYS A 171 16.67 -1.68 -21.94
C LYS A 171 17.70 -2.67 -22.47
N ILE A 172 17.26 -3.62 -23.27
CA ILE A 172 18.14 -4.56 -23.96
C ILE A 172 18.40 -4.12 -25.40
N ASN A 173 19.60 -4.40 -25.90
CA ASN A 173 20.04 -3.98 -27.24
C ASN A 173 19.52 -4.90 -28.35
N GLN A 174 19.35 -6.18 -28.03
CA GLN A 174 18.80 -7.21 -28.92
C GLN A 174 17.35 -7.44 -28.48
N PRO A 175 16.34 -7.13 -29.31
CA PRO A 175 14.94 -7.37 -28.95
C PRO A 175 14.71 -8.85 -28.58
N PHE A 176 13.99 -9.08 -27.49
CA PHE A 176 13.55 -10.41 -27.08
C PHE A 176 12.05 -10.52 -27.26
N ARG A 177 11.60 -11.41 -28.15
CA ARG A 177 10.19 -11.53 -28.55
C ARG A 177 9.58 -10.16 -28.91
N GLU A 178 10.30 -9.41 -29.74
CA GLU A 178 9.94 -8.08 -30.27
C GLU A 178 9.99 -6.93 -29.26
N GLN A 179 10.31 -7.20 -27.99
CA GLN A 179 10.33 -6.19 -26.93
C GLN A 179 11.77 -5.80 -26.54
N VAL A 180 11.96 -4.55 -26.13
CA VAL A 180 13.29 -3.99 -25.79
C VAL A 180 13.35 -3.31 -24.42
N TYR A 181 12.20 -2.95 -23.84
CA TYR A 181 12.10 -2.35 -22.50
C TYR A 181 11.42 -3.34 -21.55
N TYR A 182 11.98 -3.53 -20.37
CA TYR A 182 11.46 -4.43 -19.33
C TYR A 182 11.49 -3.74 -17.98
N ALA A 183 10.51 -3.99 -17.11
CA ALA A 183 10.52 -3.50 -15.75
C ALA A 183 11.72 -4.07 -14.95
N SER A 184 12.41 -3.21 -14.19
CA SER A 184 13.61 -3.59 -13.45
C SER A 184 13.31 -4.49 -12.24
N TYR A 185 14.30 -5.31 -11.88
CA TYR A 185 14.32 -6.10 -10.64
C TYR A 185 15.20 -5.37 -9.61
N THR A 186 14.83 -5.44 -8.34
CA THR A 186 15.64 -4.87 -7.26
C THR A 186 16.73 -5.85 -6.83
N PRO A 187 17.84 -5.38 -6.24
CA PRO A 187 18.85 -6.26 -5.64
C PRO A 187 18.27 -7.21 -4.59
N GLU A 188 17.32 -6.75 -3.77
CA GLU A 188 16.67 -7.54 -2.73
C GLU A 188 15.85 -8.69 -3.32
N GLN A 189 15.13 -8.45 -4.41
CA GLN A 189 14.35 -9.50 -5.10
C GLN A 189 15.27 -10.57 -5.70
N ILE A 190 16.40 -10.18 -6.31
CA ILE A 190 17.39 -11.12 -6.86
C ILE A 190 18.06 -11.92 -5.73
N GLU A 191 18.46 -11.27 -4.64
CA GLU A 191 19.08 -11.90 -3.48
C GLU A 191 18.15 -12.94 -2.83
N SER A 192 16.88 -12.59 -2.61
CA SER A 192 15.87 -13.53 -2.12
C SER A 192 15.62 -14.70 -3.07
N THR A 193 15.70 -14.45 -4.39
CA THR A 193 15.62 -15.53 -5.39
C THR A 193 16.80 -16.49 -5.24
N ILE A 194 18.03 -16.00 -5.06
CA ILE A 194 19.22 -16.84 -4.82
C ILE A 194 19.01 -17.70 -3.57
N ILE A 195 18.59 -17.10 -2.46
CA ILE A 195 18.37 -17.82 -1.18
C ILE A 195 17.31 -18.92 -1.35
N LEU A 196 16.19 -18.62 -2.00
CA LEU A 196 15.12 -19.60 -2.24
C LEU A 196 15.58 -20.74 -3.15
N LEU A 197 16.32 -20.45 -4.22
CA LEU A 197 16.87 -21.49 -5.10
C LEU A 197 17.87 -22.38 -4.36
N ARG A 198 18.74 -21.82 -3.53
CA ARG A 198 19.68 -22.60 -2.70
C ARG A 198 18.95 -23.49 -1.69
N TYR A 199 17.86 -22.99 -1.10
CA TYR A 199 16.98 -23.74 -0.22
C TYR A 199 16.32 -24.92 -0.94
N LEU A 200 15.62 -24.67 -2.05
CA LEU A 200 14.86 -25.69 -2.78
C LEU A 200 15.75 -26.74 -3.43
N THR A 201 16.90 -26.33 -3.98
CA THR A 201 17.88 -27.27 -4.56
C THR A 201 18.41 -28.23 -3.51
N ALA A 202 18.72 -27.75 -2.30
CA ALA A 202 19.15 -28.60 -1.21
C ALA A 202 18.01 -29.49 -0.67
N LYS A 203 16.80 -28.94 -0.51
CA LYS A 203 15.63 -29.67 0.02
C LYS A 203 15.21 -30.85 -0.87
N TYR A 204 15.17 -30.64 -2.18
CA TYR A 204 14.68 -31.63 -3.16
C TYR A 204 15.79 -32.38 -3.89
N ASN A 205 17.06 -32.17 -3.51
CA ASN A 205 18.23 -32.72 -4.21
C ASN A 205 18.20 -32.40 -5.72
N ILE A 206 17.79 -31.17 -6.07
CA ILE A 206 17.78 -30.67 -7.44
C ILE A 206 19.16 -30.04 -7.70
N PRO A 207 19.87 -30.40 -8.79
CA PRO A 207 21.17 -29.82 -9.08
C PRO A 207 21.13 -28.28 -9.23
N ARG A 208 22.12 -27.58 -8.67
CA ARG A 208 22.32 -26.13 -8.81
C ARG A 208 22.93 -25.80 -10.18
N GLN A 209 22.19 -26.12 -11.24
CA GLN A 209 22.58 -25.84 -12.61
C GLN A 209 21.41 -25.25 -13.38
N PHE A 210 21.73 -24.48 -14.41
CA PHE A 210 20.79 -23.79 -15.26
C PHE A 210 20.88 -24.34 -16.68
N LEU A 211 19.82 -24.19 -17.47
CA LEU A 211 19.92 -24.48 -18.89
C LEU A 211 21.07 -23.65 -19.51
N PRO A 212 21.86 -24.26 -20.41
CA PRO A 212 22.89 -23.56 -21.18
C PRO A 212 22.33 -22.31 -21.86
N GLU A 213 23.17 -21.28 -21.99
CA GLU A 213 22.72 -19.95 -22.44
C GLU A 213 22.05 -19.97 -23.82
N ASP A 214 22.55 -20.80 -24.75
CA ASP A 214 22.00 -21.00 -26.09
C ASP A 214 20.57 -21.58 -26.10
N LYS A 215 20.17 -22.24 -25.00
CA LYS A 215 18.84 -22.85 -24.83
C LYS A 215 17.97 -22.14 -23.81
N ARG A 216 18.57 -21.30 -22.95
CA ARG A 216 17.90 -20.63 -21.83
C ARG A 216 16.76 -19.73 -22.28
N PHE A 217 16.90 -19.08 -23.44
CA PHE A 217 15.97 -18.06 -23.92
C PHE A 217 14.95 -18.57 -24.94
N GLY A 218 14.81 -19.88 -25.10
CA GLY A 218 13.90 -20.50 -26.07
C GLY A 218 13.20 -21.72 -25.49
N THR A 219 12.14 -22.14 -26.19
CA THR A 219 11.47 -23.41 -25.91
C THR A 219 12.31 -24.57 -26.40
N THR A 220 12.41 -25.63 -25.60
CA THR A 220 13.31 -26.75 -25.88
C THR A 220 12.80 -28.05 -25.27
N ASP A 221 12.93 -29.15 -26.01
CA ASP A 221 12.60 -30.50 -25.51
C ASP A 221 13.61 -30.99 -24.45
N ASP A 222 14.79 -30.37 -24.36
CA ASP A 222 15.79 -30.69 -23.34
C ASP A 222 15.24 -30.56 -21.92
N VAL A 223 14.26 -29.66 -21.73
CA VAL A 223 13.62 -29.42 -20.43
C VAL A 223 12.98 -30.68 -19.84
N LEU A 224 12.61 -31.66 -20.68
CA LEU A 224 11.97 -32.91 -20.27
C LEU A 224 12.93 -33.86 -19.53
N THR A 225 14.23 -33.76 -19.79
CA THR A 225 15.27 -34.61 -19.18
C THR A 225 16.22 -33.84 -18.27
N PHE A 226 16.25 -32.52 -18.40
CA PHE A 226 17.06 -31.64 -17.57
C PHE A 226 16.62 -31.68 -16.10
N LYS A 227 17.59 -31.61 -15.18
CA LYS A 227 17.35 -31.47 -13.74
C LYS A 227 18.08 -30.24 -13.25
N GLY A 228 17.36 -29.29 -12.66
CA GLY A 228 17.94 -28.01 -12.27
C GLY A 228 16.94 -26.86 -12.35
N ILE A 229 17.45 -25.67 -12.69
CA ILE A 229 16.69 -24.43 -12.72
C ILE A 229 16.47 -24.01 -14.17
N VAL A 230 15.22 -23.74 -14.51
CA VAL A 230 14.76 -23.37 -15.85
C VAL A 230 13.81 -22.18 -15.74
N SER A 231 13.40 -21.61 -16.86
CA SER A 231 12.35 -20.59 -16.90
C SER A 231 11.17 -21.05 -17.74
N HIS A 232 10.02 -20.43 -17.52
CA HIS A 232 8.77 -20.82 -18.17
C HIS A 232 8.84 -20.77 -19.71
N ILE A 233 9.67 -19.90 -20.29
CA ILE A 233 9.92 -19.84 -21.74
C ILE A 233 10.49 -21.13 -22.31
N ASN A 234 11.13 -21.97 -21.50
CA ASN A 234 11.65 -23.27 -21.93
C ASN A 234 10.55 -24.27 -22.28
N TYR A 235 9.32 -24.02 -21.81
CA TYR A 235 8.13 -24.83 -22.10
C TYR A 235 7.19 -24.19 -23.14
N ARG A 236 7.22 -22.87 -23.33
CA ARG A 236 6.21 -22.10 -24.09
C ARG A 236 6.80 -21.32 -25.27
N ALA A 237 6.51 -21.80 -26.48
CA ALA A 237 7.06 -21.25 -27.73
C ALA A 237 6.52 -19.87 -28.13
N SER A 238 5.30 -19.51 -27.70
CA SER A 238 4.64 -18.26 -28.09
C SER A 238 3.75 -17.68 -26.98
N GLY A 239 3.43 -16.39 -27.07
CA GLY A 239 2.47 -15.71 -26.19
C GLY A 239 2.91 -15.49 -24.74
N LYS A 240 4.17 -15.79 -24.39
CA LYS A 240 4.74 -15.61 -23.05
C LYS A 240 6.06 -14.86 -23.13
N TRP A 241 6.22 -13.73 -22.44
CA TRP A 241 7.46 -12.92 -22.47
C TRP A 241 8.33 -13.14 -21.24
N ASP A 242 8.10 -14.26 -20.55
CA ASP A 242 8.65 -14.65 -19.24
C ASP A 242 10.18 -14.53 -19.15
N ILE A 243 10.76 -14.74 -17.96
CA ILE A 243 12.17 -14.44 -17.62
C ILE A 243 13.16 -14.64 -18.79
N GLY A 244 13.53 -13.52 -19.43
CA GLY A 244 14.35 -13.45 -20.63
C GLY A 244 15.74 -12.81 -20.39
N PRO A 245 16.41 -12.31 -21.45
CA PRO A 245 17.75 -11.73 -21.37
C PRO A 245 17.88 -10.45 -20.52
N ALA A 246 16.76 -9.76 -20.26
CA ALA A 246 16.75 -8.56 -19.43
C ALA A 246 16.93 -8.86 -17.93
N PHE A 247 16.74 -10.12 -17.51
CA PHE A 247 16.94 -10.54 -16.13
C PHE A 247 18.43 -10.68 -15.80
N ASP A 248 18.84 -10.37 -14.56
CA ASP A 248 20.24 -10.47 -14.13
C ASP A 248 20.65 -11.91 -13.85
N TRP A 249 20.82 -12.69 -14.93
CA TRP A 249 21.25 -14.07 -14.89
C TRP A 249 22.65 -14.23 -14.32
N ASN A 250 23.54 -13.25 -14.50
CA ASN A 250 24.92 -13.35 -14.04
C ASN A 250 24.97 -13.35 -12.52
N THR A 251 24.29 -12.41 -11.87
CA THR A 251 24.19 -12.35 -10.41
C THR A 251 23.46 -13.56 -9.86
N LEU A 252 22.32 -13.95 -10.47
CA LEU A 252 21.55 -15.12 -10.03
C LEU A 252 22.39 -16.41 -10.08
N ILE A 253 22.98 -16.72 -11.25
CA ILE A 253 23.75 -17.96 -11.47
C ILE A 253 24.94 -17.97 -10.51
N SER A 254 25.72 -16.89 -10.48
CA SER A 254 26.90 -16.80 -9.61
C SER A 254 26.54 -17.02 -8.13
N GLY A 255 25.46 -16.39 -7.65
CA GLY A 255 25.03 -16.56 -6.27
C GLY A 255 24.49 -17.96 -5.94
N VAL A 256 23.76 -18.59 -6.87
CA VAL A 256 23.22 -19.94 -6.66
C VAL A 256 24.30 -21.00 -6.74
N THR A 257 25.25 -20.90 -7.68
CA THR A 257 26.28 -21.92 -7.89
C THR A 257 27.52 -21.75 -7.02
N ALA A 258 27.68 -20.61 -6.34
CA ALA A 258 28.78 -20.40 -5.41
C ALA A 258 28.77 -21.44 -4.27
N ALA A 259 29.96 -21.83 -3.80
CA ALA A 259 30.11 -22.73 -2.66
C ALA A 259 29.41 -22.16 -1.42
N GLU A 260 29.63 -20.86 -1.16
CA GLU A 260 28.98 -20.08 -0.11
C GLU A 260 28.34 -18.84 -0.72
N PHE A 261 27.25 -18.37 -0.12
CA PHE A 261 26.59 -17.14 -0.51
C PHE A 261 26.38 -16.26 0.72
N THR A 262 26.94 -15.06 0.70
CA THR A 262 26.72 -14.04 1.73
C THR A 262 25.84 -12.95 1.14
N PRO A 263 24.58 -12.85 1.59
CA PRO A 263 23.68 -11.81 1.13
C PRO A 263 24.25 -10.41 1.45
N ALA A 264 24.27 -9.51 0.45
CA ALA A 264 24.87 -8.18 0.51
C ALA A 264 23.85 -7.12 1.00
N ALA A 265 22.57 -7.26 0.63
CA ALA A 265 21.52 -6.31 1.02
C ALA A 265 21.01 -6.53 2.46
N THR A 266 21.23 -7.72 3.04
CA THR A 266 20.86 -8.03 4.43
C THR A 266 21.62 -7.25 5.51
N ALA A 267 22.64 -6.46 5.17
CA ALA A 267 23.22 -5.50 6.12
C ALA A 267 22.36 -4.23 6.29
N ARG A 268 21.43 -3.92 5.36
CA ARG A 268 20.53 -2.74 5.42
C ARG A 268 19.03 -3.10 5.48
N SER A 269 18.58 -4.18 4.84
CA SER A 269 17.16 -4.48 4.62
C SER A 269 16.48 -5.27 5.76
N LEU A 270 17.23 -6.03 6.56
CA LEU A 270 16.64 -6.84 7.66
C LEU A 270 16.22 -6.04 8.90
N SER A 271 16.48 -4.72 8.96
CA SER A 271 16.00 -3.89 10.07
C SER A 271 14.47 -3.76 10.11
N PHE A 272 13.77 -4.00 8.98
CA PHE A 272 12.30 -3.97 8.90
C PHE A 272 11.64 -5.35 9.08
N ALA A 273 12.23 -6.43 8.57
CA ALA A 273 11.64 -7.78 8.70
C ALA A 273 12.05 -8.51 9.99
N ALA A 274 13.17 -8.15 10.63
CA ALA A 274 13.70 -8.89 11.77
C ALA A 274 13.30 -8.32 13.15
N ARG A 275 12.61 -7.16 13.22
CA ARG A 275 12.30 -6.53 14.52
C ARG A 275 11.08 -7.10 15.25
N GLU A 276 10.21 -7.88 14.61
CA GLU A 276 8.98 -8.39 15.25
C GLU A 276 8.62 -9.85 14.93
N LEU A 277 9.59 -10.77 14.78
CA LEU A 277 9.28 -12.18 14.49
C LEU A 277 9.61 -13.10 15.67
N SER A 278 8.67 -13.20 16.61
CA SER A 278 8.54 -14.32 17.56
C SER A 278 7.09 -14.85 17.48
N PRO A 279 6.80 -16.16 17.44
CA PRO A 279 7.59 -17.29 16.98
C PRO A 279 7.32 -17.56 15.49
N ALA A 280 8.32 -17.34 14.64
CA ALA A 280 8.24 -17.72 13.23
C ALA A 280 8.16 -19.25 13.10
N ILE A 281 7.49 -19.75 12.05
CA ILE A 281 7.58 -21.17 11.68
C ILE A 281 9.04 -21.47 11.32
N THR A 282 9.65 -22.42 12.04
CA THR A 282 11.08 -22.76 11.88
C THR A 282 11.32 -24.09 11.19
N SER A 283 10.26 -24.80 10.80
CA SER A 283 10.36 -26.10 10.14
C SER A 283 9.34 -26.27 9.02
N GLU A 284 9.69 -27.09 8.05
CA GLU A 284 8.80 -27.52 6.97
C GLU A 284 7.54 -28.23 7.49
N ALA A 285 7.67 -29.02 8.55
CA ALA A 285 6.52 -29.63 9.22
C ALA A 285 5.55 -28.57 9.75
N GLY A 286 6.07 -27.46 10.29
CA GLY A 286 5.26 -26.33 10.75
C GLY A 286 4.56 -25.59 9.60
N VAL A 287 5.21 -25.47 8.43
CA VAL A 287 4.58 -24.92 7.22
C VAL A 287 3.45 -25.84 6.75
N ASN A 288 3.72 -27.13 6.61
CA ASN A 288 2.74 -28.11 6.15
C ASN A 288 1.53 -28.21 7.09
N ALA A 289 1.75 -28.08 8.40
CA ALA A 289 0.68 -28.10 9.39
C ALA A 289 -0.35 -26.96 9.18
N GLN A 290 0.05 -25.85 8.56
CA GLN A 290 -0.87 -24.77 8.22
C GLN A 290 -1.85 -25.14 7.09
N PHE A 291 -1.63 -26.24 6.36
CA PHE A 291 -2.46 -26.68 5.24
C PHE A 291 -3.10 -28.06 5.47
N ALA A 292 -3.16 -28.53 6.72
CA ALA A 292 -3.71 -29.85 7.05
C ALA A 292 -5.17 -30.04 6.55
N ASP A 293 -5.97 -28.96 6.54
CA ASP A 293 -7.37 -28.98 6.10
C ASP A 293 -7.55 -29.14 4.58
N ALA A 294 -6.49 -28.99 3.78
CA ALA A 294 -6.55 -29.17 2.33
C ALA A 294 -6.48 -30.65 1.90
N ALA A 295 -6.36 -31.58 2.85
CA ALA A 295 -6.29 -33.02 2.56
C ALA A 295 -7.65 -33.54 2.06
N GLY A 296 -7.68 -34.08 0.83
CA GLY A 296 -8.86 -34.74 0.25
C GLY A 296 -9.40 -34.17 -1.06
N VAL A 297 -8.73 -33.16 -1.64
CA VAL A 297 -9.02 -32.73 -3.03
C VAL A 297 -8.48 -33.81 -3.98
N ASP A 298 -9.37 -34.35 -4.83
CA ASP A 298 -9.04 -35.40 -5.80
C ASP A 298 -7.96 -34.92 -6.80
N ASP A 299 -7.04 -35.81 -7.18
CA ASP A 299 -5.91 -35.50 -8.09
C ASP A 299 -6.33 -35.54 -9.57
N ASP A 300 -7.63 -35.69 -9.85
CA ASP A 300 -8.26 -35.60 -11.17
C ASP A 300 -8.34 -34.12 -11.61
N ALA A 301 -7.17 -33.55 -11.83
CA ALA A 301 -7.02 -32.19 -12.32
C ALA A 301 -7.39 -32.11 -13.81
N PRO A 302 -8.24 -31.16 -14.25
CA PRO A 302 -8.30 -30.80 -15.65
C PRO A 302 -6.91 -30.36 -16.14
N VAL A 303 -6.63 -30.53 -17.43
CA VAL A 303 -5.40 -30.04 -18.05
C VAL A 303 -5.28 -28.55 -17.74
N ALA A 304 -4.15 -28.13 -17.16
CA ALA A 304 -3.93 -26.78 -16.68
C ALA A 304 -4.19 -25.79 -17.82
N SER A 305 -5.18 -24.91 -17.60
CA SER A 305 -5.37 -23.76 -18.48
C SER A 305 -4.20 -22.80 -18.31
N ASP A 306 -4.02 -21.89 -19.25
CA ASP A 306 -3.17 -20.73 -19.01
C ASP A 306 -3.96 -19.63 -18.28
N ASN A 307 -3.25 -18.58 -17.82
CA ASN A 307 -3.86 -17.37 -17.27
C ASN A 307 -4.55 -16.50 -18.34
N THR A 308 -5.19 -17.09 -19.36
CA THR A 308 -5.99 -16.35 -20.33
C THR A 308 -7.12 -15.60 -19.64
N GLY A 309 -7.29 -14.31 -19.97
CA GLY A 309 -8.24 -13.41 -19.30
C GLY A 309 -7.70 -12.70 -18.05
N TYR A 310 -6.46 -12.95 -17.62
CA TYR A 310 -5.82 -12.18 -16.55
C TYR A 310 -5.49 -10.76 -17.00
N ASN A 311 -5.99 -9.77 -16.25
CA ASN A 311 -5.59 -8.37 -16.36
C ASN A 311 -5.39 -7.82 -14.94
N PRO A 312 -4.19 -7.45 -14.50
CA PRO A 312 -3.97 -6.93 -13.15
C PRO A 312 -4.82 -5.70 -12.85
N LEU A 313 -5.22 -4.91 -13.85
CA LEU A 313 -6.17 -3.80 -13.68
C LEU A 313 -7.54 -4.26 -13.17
N THR A 314 -7.97 -5.50 -13.45
CA THR A 314 -9.21 -6.05 -12.86
C THR A 314 -9.04 -6.38 -11.38
N TYR A 315 -7.79 -6.43 -10.90
CA TYR A 315 -7.44 -6.85 -9.55
C TYR A 315 -6.97 -5.69 -8.64
N GLU A 316 -6.49 -4.58 -9.22
CA GLU A 316 -6.04 -3.41 -8.44
C GLU A 316 -7.16 -2.85 -7.55
N GLU A 317 -8.39 -2.88 -8.04
CA GLU A 317 -9.59 -2.42 -7.34
C GLU A 317 -10.35 -3.52 -6.60
N THR A 318 -10.08 -4.82 -6.86
CA THR A 318 -10.67 -5.87 -6.02
C THR A 318 -10.00 -5.86 -4.65
N ASP A 319 -10.82 -5.76 -3.62
CA ASP A 319 -10.38 -5.93 -2.25
C ASP A 319 -9.89 -7.37 -2.03
N THR A 320 -8.88 -7.60 -1.19
CA THR A 320 -8.40 -8.95 -0.81
C THR A 320 -9.42 -9.74 0.03
N LYS A 321 -10.66 -9.26 0.09
CA LYS A 321 -11.75 -9.74 0.91
C LYS A 321 -12.95 -10.12 0.05
N ASP A 322 -13.17 -11.41 -0.11
CA ASP A 322 -14.52 -11.98 -0.02
C ASP A 322 -15.03 -11.93 1.46
N ILE A 323 -14.83 -10.79 2.14
CA ILE A 323 -15.27 -10.54 3.53
C ILE A 323 -15.98 -9.21 3.54
N ALA A 324 -17.29 -9.28 3.28
CA ALA A 324 -18.30 -8.23 3.41
C ALA A 324 -17.99 -6.87 2.75
N GLN A 325 -18.94 -6.38 1.94
CA GLN A 325 -19.09 -4.94 1.72
C GLN A 325 -18.84 -4.22 3.06
N PRO A 326 -17.93 -3.23 3.16
CA PRO A 326 -17.90 -2.37 4.34
C PRO A 326 -19.32 -1.82 4.45
N SER A 327 -20.05 -2.23 5.48
CA SER A 327 -21.47 -1.91 5.59
C SER A 327 -21.71 -0.43 5.86
N GLY A 328 -20.65 0.32 6.19
CA GLY A 328 -20.67 1.73 6.50
C GLY A 328 -20.42 2.64 5.30
N LYS A 329 -21.10 3.78 5.30
CA LYS A 329 -20.94 4.89 4.37
C LYS A 329 -19.79 5.78 4.81
N VAL A 330 -19.32 6.62 3.89
CA VAL A 330 -18.37 7.70 4.21
C VAL A 330 -19.12 9.03 4.15
N PHE A 331 -19.25 9.73 5.28
CA PHE A 331 -19.75 11.10 5.34
C PHE A 331 -18.56 12.06 5.33
N ALA A 332 -18.33 12.71 4.19
CA ALA A 332 -17.19 13.61 4.00
C ALA A 332 -17.63 15.07 3.99
N LEU A 333 -16.95 15.91 4.77
CA LEU A 333 -17.02 17.36 4.71
C LEU A 333 -15.67 17.87 4.18
N LEU A 334 -15.68 18.42 2.97
CA LEU A 334 -14.48 18.94 2.30
C LEU A 334 -14.53 20.47 2.29
N THR A 335 -13.58 21.09 2.99
CA THR A 335 -13.52 22.54 3.16
C THR A 335 -12.28 23.11 2.52
N GLY A 336 -12.45 24.15 1.69
CA GLY A 336 -11.35 24.79 0.97
C GLY A 336 -11.60 26.27 0.79
N ILE A 337 -10.64 27.12 1.18
CA ILE A 337 -10.83 28.58 1.14
C ILE A 337 -9.65 29.22 0.43
N ASN A 338 -9.93 29.85 -0.72
CA ASN A 338 -9.00 30.69 -1.46
C ASN A 338 -9.33 32.17 -1.28
N GLU A 339 -10.61 32.50 -1.36
CA GLU A 339 -11.13 33.87 -1.39
C GLU A 339 -11.45 34.35 0.04
N TYR A 340 -10.43 34.81 0.76
CA TYR A 340 -10.61 35.51 2.03
C TYR A 340 -10.82 37.02 1.82
N ASP A 341 -11.54 37.67 2.73
CA ASP A 341 -11.85 39.09 2.63
C ASP A 341 -10.78 39.97 3.31
N ARG A 342 -10.31 39.59 4.50
CA ARG A 342 -9.37 40.37 5.33
C ARG A 342 -7.97 39.77 5.39
N VAL A 343 -7.83 38.50 5.06
CA VAL A 343 -6.53 37.82 5.06
C VAL A 343 -6.07 37.52 3.64
N ARG A 344 -4.79 37.22 3.44
CA ARG A 344 -4.24 37.03 2.10
C ARG A 344 -4.94 35.87 1.38
N LYS A 345 -5.41 36.11 0.16
CA LYS A 345 -5.98 35.06 -0.68
C LYS A 345 -4.99 33.92 -0.98
N LEU A 346 -5.52 32.71 -1.16
CA LEU A 346 -4.80 31.52 -1.59
C LEU A 346 -5.27 31.11 -3.00
N SER A 347 -4.56 30.17 -3.63
CA SER A 347 -4.92 29.67 -4.97
C SER A 347 -5.00 28.15 -5.08
N GLY A 348 -4.54 27.41 -4.06
CA GLY A 348 -4.46 25.94 -4.08
C GLY A 348 -5.65 25.21 -3.47
N CYS A 349 -6.32 25.80 -2.48
CA CYS A 349 -7.20 25.06 -1.57
C CYS A 349 -8.41 24.43 -2.27
N LEU A 350 -8.98 25.12 -3.26
CA LEU A 350 -10.08 24.58 -4.07
C LEU A 350 -9.63 23.43 -4.97
N HIS A 351 -8.38 23.47 -5.46
CA HIS A 351 -7.81 22.36 -6.22
C HIS A 351 -7.63 21.13 -5.32
N ASP A 352 -7.18 21.33 -4.08
CA ASP A 352 -7.01 20.22 -3.13
C ASP A 352 -8.36 19.58 -2.76
N VAL A 353 -9.39 20.40 -2.48
CA VAL A 353 -10.77 19.91 -2.27
C VAL A 353 -11.25 19.10 -3.48
N GLN A 354 -10.99 19.56 -4.71
CA GLN A 354 -11.37 18.84 -5.92
C GLN A 354 -10.63 17.51 -6.07
N GLN A 355 -9.35 17.46 -5.71
CA GLN A 355 -8.53 16.25 -5.75
C GLN A 355 -9.02 15.21 -4.74
N VAL A 356 -9.36 15.63 -3.51
CA VAL A 356 -9.92 14.74 -2.49
C VAL A 356 -11.31 14.26 -2.88
N GLU A 357 -12.17 15.13 -3.43
CA GLU A 357 -13.48 14.73 -3.96
C GLU A 357 -13.33 13.68 -5.08
N ASN A 358 -12.41 13.92 -6.03
CA ASN A 358 -12.16 13.00 -7.14
C ASN A 358 -11.63 11.66 -6.64
N TYR A 359 -10.78 11.66 -5.61
CA TYR A 359 -10.30 10.45 -4.97
C TYR A 359 -11.46 9.66 -4.34
N LEU A 360 -12.28 10.31 -3.51
CA LEU A 360 -13.41 9.66 -2.85
C LEU A 360 -14.40 9.05 -3.86
N LYS A 361 -14.76 9.81 -4.91
CA LYS A 361 -15.74 9.36 -5.92
C LYS A 361 -15.22 8.30 -6.88
N ASN A 362 -13.97 8.41 -7.32
CA ASN A 362 -13.47 7.64 -8.46
C ASN A 362 -12.39 6.62 -8.10
N ARG A 363 -11.89 6.64 -6.86
CA ARG A 363 -10.77 5.78 -6.43
C ARG A 363 -11.05 5.06 -5.11
N THR A 364 -12.29 5.09 -4.62
CA THR A 364 -12.72 4.32 -3.44
C THR A 364 -14.01 3.55 -3.74
N PRO A 365 -14.21 2.36 -3.13
CA PRO A 365 -15.45 1.58 -3.30
C PRO A 365 -16.58 2.00 -2.36
N PHE A 366 -16.38 3.00 -1.50
CA PHE A 366 -17.35 3.38 -0.46
C PHE A 366 -18.53 4.20 -1.02
N ASP A 367 -19.73 4.04 -0.43
CA ASP A 367 -20.84 4.99 -0.64
C ASP A 367 -20.53 6.30 0.08
N CYS A 368 -20.00 7.28 -0.66
CA CYS A 368 -19.61 8.58 -0.14
C CYS A 368 -20.75 9.61 -0.20
N ARG A 369 -21.12 10.16 0.96
CA ARG A 369 -21.96 11.35 1.13
C ARG A 369 -21.06 12.56 1.32
N ILE A 370 -20.80 13.30 0.25
CA ILE A 370 -19.83 14.40 0.21
C ILE A 370 -20.56 15.74 0.26
N GLN A 371 -20.23 16.58 1.24
CA GLN A 371 -20.59 18.00 1.28
C GLN A 371 -19.32 18.84 1.14
N LYS A 372 -19.39 19.89 0.34
CA LYS A 372 -18.30 20.85 0.16
C LYS A 372 -18.68 22.20 0.76
N LEU A 373 -17.76 22.81 1.50
CA LEU A 373 -17.84 24.21 1.90
C LEU A 373 -16.63 24.94 1.34
N THR A 374 -16.85 25.77 0.33
CA THR A 374 -15.77 26.51 -0.34
C THR A 374 -15.96 28.01 -0.23
N ASP A 375 -14.86 28.73 -0.05
CA ASP A 375 -14.82 30.20 0.02
C ASP A 375 -15.92 30.76 0.94
N SER A 376 -16.83 31.59 0.42
CA SER A 376 -17.86 32.28 1.22
C SER A 376 -18.85 31.35 1.94
N ALA A 377 -18.92 30.07 1.56
CA ALA A 377 -19.71 29.07 2.28
C ALA A 377 -19.00 28.50 3.52
N ALA A 378 -17.66 28.55 3.56
CA ALA A 378 -16.83 27.98 4.63
C ALA A 378 -16.68 28.93 5.83
N THR A 379 -17.79 29.53 6.26
CA THR A 379 -17.82 30.32 7.50
C THR A 379 -17.70 29.41 8.73
N ARG A 380 -17.29 29.97 9.88
CA ARG A 380 -17.25 29.22 11.15
C ARG A 380 -18.62 28.60 11.47
N ALA A 381 -19.70 29.37 11.36
CA ALA A 381 -21.06 28.88 11.53
C ALA A 381 -21.47 27.82 10.46
N GLY A 382 -20.97 27.95 9.23
CA GLY A 382 -21.16 26.96 8.17
C GLY A 382 -20.53 25.61 8.51
N LEU A 383 -19.30 25.61 9.02
CA LEU A 383 -18.61 24.42 9.48
C LEU A 383 -19.35 23.74 10.64
N VAL A 384 -19.72 24.50 11.68
CA VAL A 384 -20.46 23.96 12.84
C VAL A 384 -21.74 23.27 12.39
N ARG A 385 -22.52 23.94 11.55
CA ARG A 385 -23.75 23.39 11.00
C ARG A 385 -23.50 22.13 10.17
N ALA A 386 -22.45 22.09 9.35
CA ALA A 386 -22.13 20.88 8.57
C ALA A 386 -21.65 19.71 9.45
N PHE A 387 -20.97 19.98 10.56
CA PHE A 387 -20.66 18.96 11.57
C PHE A 387 -21.94 18.35 12.16
N GLU A 388 -22.91 19.19 12.50
CA GLU A 388 -24.16 18.74 13.14
C GLU A 388 -25.14 18.07 12.18
N GLU A 389 -25.36 18.68 11.00
CA GLU A 389 -26.42 18.33 10.04
C GLU A 389 -25.97 17.34 8.96
N HIS A 390 -24.68 17.27 8.64
CA HIS A 390 -24.16 16.35 7.61
C HIS A 390 -23.34 15.23 8.22
N LEU A 391 -22.27 15.57 8.94
CA LEU A 391 -21.45 14.53 9.59
C LEU A 391 -22.23 13.82 10.70
N GLY A 392 -23.12 14.54 11.40
CA GLY A 392 -24.00 14.00 12.42
C GLY A 392 -25.09 13.04 11.92
N ASN A 393 -25.22 12.81 10.61
CA ASN A 393 -26.08 11.76 10.05
C ASN A 393 -25.38 10.39 9.95
N ALA A 394 -24.07 10.33 10.22
CA ALA A 394 -23.34 9.08 10.33
C ALA A 394 -23.84 8.25 11.53
N THR A 395 -23.68 6.95 11.43
CA THR A 395 -24.06 5.97 12.44
C THR A 395 -22.90 5.03 12.77
N GLN A 396 -23.08 4.18 13.77
CA GLN A 396 -22.04 3.24 14.19
C GLN A 396 -21.64 2.33 13.01
N GLY A 397 -20.34 2.29 12.72
CA GLY A 397 -19.77 1.55 11.59
C GLY A 397 -19.59 2.38 10.31
N ASP A 398 -20.16 3.59 10.23
CA ASP A 398 -19.81 4.58 9.21
C ASP A 398 -18.47 5.25 9.52
N THR A 399 -17.90 5.91 8.50
CA THR A 399 -16.71 6.77 8.64
C THR A 399 -17.08 8.22 8.35
N VAL A 400 -16.71 9.11 9.26
CA VAL A 400 -16.70 10.56 9.03
C VAL A 400 -15.32 10.99 8.58
N LEU A 401 -15.25 11.79 7.51
CA LEU A 401 -14.04 12.47 7.06
C LEU A 401 -14.25 13.98 7.09
N PHE A 402 -13.43 14.70 7.85
CA PHE A 402 -13.32 16.16 7.75
C PHE A 402 -11.98 16.53 7.11
N TYR A 403 -12.04 17.13 5.93
CA TYR A 403 -10.86 17.63 5.21
C TYR A 403 -10.89 19.15 5.16
N TYR A 404 -9.79 19.80 5.52
CA TYR A 404 -9.65 21.26 5.49
C TYR A 404 -8.35 21.66 4.78
N SER A 405 -8.46 22.53 3.76
CA SER A 405 -7.33 23.21 3.12
C SER A 405 -7.54 24.73 3.20
N GLY A 406 -6.59 25.45 3.79
CA GLY A 406 -6.74 26.88 4.06
C GLY A 406 -5.64 27.46 4.93
N HIS A 407 -5.89 28.63 5.51
CA HIS A 407 -4.98 29.22 6.47
C HIS A 407 -5.14 28.59 7.85
N GLY A 408 -4.02 28.50 8.56
CA GLY A 408 -3.98 28.31 10.01
C GLY A 408 -3.30 29.51 10.66
N THR A 409 -3.66 29.76 11.92
CA THR A 409 -3.16 30.88 12.74
C THR A 409 -3.18 30.50 14.21
N GLN A 410 -2.68 31.40 15.06
CA GLN A 410 -2.77 31.31 16.51
C GLN A 410 -3.57 32.48 17.11
N GLU A 411 -4.20 32.26 18.25
CA GLU A 411 -4.69 33.31 19.15
C GLU A 411 -4.10 33.14 20.56
N ASP A 412 -4.05 34.20 21.36
CA ASP A 412 -3.55 34.11 22.74
C ASP A 412 -4.47 33.21 23.59
N ALA A 413 -3.88 32.30 24.36
CA ALA A 413 -4.63 31.39 25.22
C ALA A 413 -4.86 32.01 26.61
N ALA A 414 -6.10 31.85 27.11
CA ALA A 414 -6.38 32.08 28.53
C ALA A 414 -5.59 31.09 29.41
N PRO A 415 -5.19 31.48 30.65
CA PRO A 415 -4.38 30.63 31.53
C PRO A 415 -4.96 29.23 31.83
N ILE A 416 -6.28 29.07 31.69
CA ILE A 416 -6.96 27.78 31.91
C ILE A 416 -6.52 26.68 30.93
N TRP A 417 -6.00 27.04 29.75
CA TRP A 417 -5.66 26.08 28.70
C TRP A 417 -4.29 25.40 28.87
N ASP A 418 -3.45 25.90 29.79
CA ASP A 418 -2.11 25.34 30.09
C ASP A 418 -1.21 25.15 28.84
N GLU A 419 -1.29 26.10 27.90
CA GLU A 419 -0.56 26.05 26.63
C GLU A 419 0.92 26.37 26.81
N THR A 420 1.79 25.58 26.20
CA THR A 420 3.25 25.68 26.39
C THR A 420 3.82 26.97 25.78
N ASP A 421 3.25 27.44 24.66
CA ASP A 421 3.61 28.73 24.04
C ASP A 421 2.59 29.85 24.38
N GLY A 422 1.59 29.54 25.19
CA GLY A 422 0.52 30.45 25.57
C GLY A 422 -0.48 30.75 24.44
N LYS A 423 -0.62 29.87 23.44
CA LYS A 423 -1.47 30.12 22.26
C LYS A 423 -2.37 28.94 21.91
N LEU A 424 -3.54 29.26 21.34
CA LEU A 424 -4.44 28.27 20.74
C LEU A 424 -4.25 28.24 19.23
N GLU A 425 -4.14 27.03 18.67
CA GLU A 425 -4.10 26.83 17.23
C GLU A 425 -5.50 26.95 16.62
N CYS A 426 -5.58 27.64 15.48
CA CYS A 426 -6.86 28.02 14.85
C CYS A 426 -6.87 27.73 13.36
N LEU A 427 -7.98 27.18 12.88
CA LEU A 427 -8.35 27.23 11.47
C LEU A 427 -8.98 28.58 11.16
N VAL A 428 -8.57 29.20 10.06
CA VAL A 428 -9.13 30.47 9.59
C VAL A 428 -10.30 30.18 8.65
N CYS A 429 -11.52 30.32 9.14
CA CYS A 429 -12.73 30.22 8.32
C CYS A 429 -12.90 31.47 7.45
N TYR A 430 -13.84 31.42 6.50
CA TYR A 430 -14.21 32.61 5.74
C TYR A 430 -14.74 33.70 6.66
N ASP A 431 -14.18 34.89 6.51
CA ASP A 431 -14.26 36.01 7.45
C ASP A 431 -15.25 37.11 7.03
N GLY A 432 -15.97 36.90 5.93
CA GLY A 432 -16.92 37.86 5.36
C GLY A 432 -17.98 38.30 6.37
N GLY A 433 -17.87 39.55 6.82
CA GLY A 433 -18.76 40.17 7.79
C GLY A 433 -18.42 39.96 9.27
N ALA A 434 -17.29 39.32 9.61
CA ALA A 434 -16.87 39.13 11.00
C ALA A 434 -16.62 40.46 11.75
N GLU A 435 -17.06 40.60 12.99
CA GLU A 435 -16.77 41.81 13.79
C GLU A 435 -15.50 41.64 14.61
N LYS A 436 -15.20 40.40 15.03
CA LYS A 436 -14.02 40.04 15.82
C LYS A 436 -13.40 38.71 15.37
N ALA A 437 -12.17 38.44 15.84
CA ALA A 437 -11.41 37.24 15.49
C ALA A 437 -12.17 35.93 15.75
N ALA A 438 -12.83 35.83 16.91
CA ALA A 438 -13.60 34.64 17.29
C ALA A 438 -14.78 34.31 16.35
N ASP A 439 -15.21 35.24 15.50
CA ASP A 439 -16.30 35.00 14.54
C ASP A 439 -15.85 34.14 13.35
N PHE A 440 -14.55 34.16 13.03
CA PHE A 440 -13.97 33.44 11.89
C PHE A 440 -12.81 32.49 12.26
N LEU A 441 -12.31 32.52 13.49
CA LEU A 441 -11.32 31.57 13.97
C LEU A 441 -11.98 30.39 14.68
N LEU A 442 -11.71 29.18 14.19
CA LEU A 442 -12.12 27.93 14.84
C LEU A 442 -10.92 27.32 15.56
N THR A 443 -10.95 27.28 16.90
CA THR A 443 -9.81 26.77 17.68
C THR A 443 -9.74 25.24 17.68
N ASP A 444 -8.56 24.72 17.96
CA ASP A 444 -8.31 23.33 18.31
C ASP A 444 -9.21 22.82 19.47
N LYS A 445 -9.48 23.65 20.48
CA LYS A 445 -10.40 23.33 21.59
C LYS A 445 -11.84 23.18 21.12
N GLU A 446 -12.27 24.03 20.20
CA GLU A 446 -13.59 23.93 19.58
C GLU A 446 -13.71 22.72 18.68
N LEU A 447 -12.68 22.44 17.90
CA LEU A 447 -12.60 21.25 17.06
C LEU A 447 -12.65 19.98 17.93
N ARG A 448 -11.87 19.92 19.01
CA ARG A 448 -11.90 18.83 20.01
C ARG A 448 -13.31 18.61 20.55
N TYR A 449 -13.98 19.67 20.97
CA TYR A 449 -15.37 19.60 21.46
C TYR A 449 -16.32 19.04 20.40
N MET A 450 -16.29 19.57 19.17
CA MET A 450 -17.17 19.13 18.09
C MET A 450 -16.92 17.67 17.71
N LEU A 451 -15.66 17.23 17.64
CA LEU A 451 -15.31 15.84 17.35
C LEU A 451 -15.78 14.89 18.46
N ALA A 452 -15.65 15.30 19.73
CA ALA A 452 -16.16 14.53 20.86
C ALA A 452 -17.68 14.39 20.82
N LYS A 453 -18.40 15.49 20.57
CA LYS A 453 -19.87 15.47 20.41
C LYS A 453 -20.32 14.64 19.22
N LEU A 454 -19.57 14.71 18.12
CA LEU A 454 -19.85 13.91 16.94
C LEU A 454 -19.67 12.41 17.21
N TYR A 455 -18.59 12.03 17.90
CA TYR A 455 -18.35 10.66 18.31
C TYR A 455 -19.44 10.16 19.26
N GLU A 456 -19.78 10.94 20.28
CA GLU A 456 -20.85 10.64 21.25
C GLU A 456 -22.20 10.41 20.56
N LYS A 457 -22.52 11.25 19.56
CA LYS A 457 -23.77 11.17 18.80
C LYS A 457 -23.84 9.97 17.86
N THR A 458 -22.75 9.67 17.16
CA THR A 458 -22.78 8.78 15.98
C THR A 458 -22.15 7.42 16.23
N GLY A 459 -21.16 7.32 17.12
CA GLY A 459 -20.29 6.14 17.25
C GLY A 459 -19.50 5.81 15.98
N ALA A 460 -19.41 6.74 15.03
CA ALA A 460 -18.70 6.55 13.76
C ALA A 460 -17.18 6.64 13.95
N HIS A 461 -16.42 6.06 13.02
CA HIS A 461 -14.99 6.31 12.93
C HIS A 461 -14.75 7.72 12.42
N ILE A 462 -13.90 8.50 13.10
CA ILE A 462 -13.66 9.90 12.72
C ILE A 462 -12.22 10.06 12.21
N VAL A 463 -12.08 10.63 11.02
CA VAL A 463 -10.80 10.98 10.39
C VAL A 463 -10.80 12.47 10.07
N THR A 464 -9.74 13.17 10.47
CA THR A 464 -9.50 14.58 10.13
C THR A 464 -8.21 14.73 9.33
N ILE A 465 -8.24 15.60 8.32
CA ILE A 465 -7.08 15.91 7.47
C ILE A 465 -6.95 17.42 7.34
N PHE A 466 -5.81 17.96 7.76
CA PHE A 466 -5.53 19.40 7.72
C PHE A 466 -4.35 19.72 6.80
N ASP A 467 -4.62 20.52 5.78
CA ASP A 467 -3.64 21.13 4.88
C ASP A 467 -3.56 22.64 5.16
N CYS A 468 -2.94 22.98 6.29
CA CYS A 468 -2.77 24.35 6.75
C CYS A 468 -1.55 24.48 7.67
N CYS A 469 -0.94 25.66 7.74
CA CYS A 469 0.15 25.92 8.70
C CYS A 469 -0.34 25.74 10.15
N HIS A 470 0.53 25.23 11.04
CA HIS A 470 0.24 24.94 12.46
C HIS A 470 -0.76 23.79 12.76
N SER A 471 -1.05 22.90 11.81
CA SER A 471 -1.94 21.76 12.04
C SER A 471 -1.40 20.64 12.97
N GLY A 472 -0.16 20.76 13.45
CA GLY A 472 0.57 19.71 14.19
C GLY A 472 -0.04 19.36 15.54
N ASP A 473 -0.50 20.38 16.29
CA ASP A 473 -1.05 20.25 17.65
C ASP A 473 -2.58 20.40 17.71
N ASN A 474 -3.27 20.45 16.56
CA ASN A 474 -4.74 20.61 16.51
C ASN A 474 -5.53 19.59 17.36
N THR A 475 -4.98 18.39 17.61
CA THR A 475 -5.57 17.38 18.52
C THR A 475 -4.57 16.44 19.21
N ARG A 476 -3.24 16.67 19.13
CA ARG A 476 -2.24 15.67 19.56
C ARG A 476 -1.85 15.78 21.03
N GLY A 477 -1.67 14.62 21.67
CA GLY A 477 -1.06 14.47 23.01
C GLY A 477 0.48 14.37 22.97
N ARG A 478 1.09 14.89 24.04
CA ARG A 478 2.50 15.22 24.38
C ARG A 478 3.69 14.24 24.12
N LEU A 479 3.70 13.36 23.10
CA LEU A 479 4.72 12.29 23.03
C LEU A 479 5.68 12.20 21.82
N VAL A 480 5.79 13.16 20.90
CA VAL A 480 6.68 12.99 19.72
C VAL A 480 7.40 14.28 19.27
N ASP A 481 8.33 14.83 20.07
CA ASP A 481 9.04 16.10 19.74
C ASP A 481 10.49 15.94 19.23
N THR A 482 10.99 14.73 18.97
CA THR A 482 12.46 14.52 18.89
C THR A 482 13.08 14.25 17.51
N ALA A 483 12.43 14.56 16.38
CA ALA A 483 12.88 14.02 15.07
C ALA A 483 13.43 14.99 14.00
N TYR A 484 13.17 16.30 14.00
CA TYR A 484 13.58 17.15 12.86
C TYR A 484 14.06 18.54 13.30
N LYS A 485 15.37 18.71 13.43
CA LYS A 485 16.04 20.01 13.61
C LYS A 485 16.86 20.31 12.36
N ASN A 486 16.55 21.44 11.70
CA ASN A 486 17.41 22.26 10.82
C ASN A 486 16.90 22.46 9.38
N ASP A 487 15.85 23.24 9.19
CA ASP A 487 15.70 24.05 7.96
C ASP A 487 15.01 25.39 8.27
N VAL A 488 15.50 26.46 7.64
CA VAL A 488 14.95 27.83 7.78
C VAL A 488 13.80 27.99 6.78
N VAL A 489 12.57 28.02 7.28
CA VAL A 489 11.35 28.07 6.45
C VAL A 489 10.66 29.43 6.55
N ASN A 490 10.29 30.00 5.40
CA ASN A 490 9.44 31.19 5.32
C ASN A 490 7.99 30.83 5.70
N LYS A 491 7.63 31.07 6.96
CA LYS A 491 6.25 30.90 7.47
C LYS A 491 5.28 31.81 6.71
N ARG A 492 4.21 31.24 6.12
CA ARG A 492 3.12 31.98 5.47
C ARG A 492 1.91 32.08 6.39
N MET A 493 2.12 32.53 7.63
CA MET A 493 1.06 32.67 8.64
C MET A 493 0.24 33.94 8.40
N VAL A 494 -1.06 33.84 8.61
CA VAL A 494 -1.89 35.00 8.93
C VAL A 494 -1.60 35.35 10.39
N HIS A 495 -1.39 36.63 10.68
CA HIS A 495 -1.10 37.11 12.02
C HIS A 495 -1.68 38.51 12.21
N ASP A 496 -1.99 38.88 13.44
CA ASP A 496 -2.38 40.25 13.75
C ASP A 496 -1.12 41.14 13.71
N THR A 497 -0.96 41.88 12.62
CA THR A 497 0.18 42.78 12.41
C THR A 497 0.23 43.97 13.37
N SER A 498 -0.85 44.22 14.13
CA SER A 498 -0.89 45.28 15.14
C SER A 498 -0.30 44.85 16.50
N ARG A 499 0.05 43.56 16.67
CA ARG A 499 0.50 42.99 17.93
C ARG A 499 1.89 42.39 17.84
N TYR A 500 2.67 42.56 18.90
CA TYR A 500 4.04 42.03 19.00
C TYR A 500 4.10 40.50 18.95
N SER A 501 3.09 39.79 19.46
CA SER A 501 3.04 38.32 19.44
C SER A 501 2.71 37.73 18.06
N GLY A 502 2.16 38.55 17.15
CA GLY A 502 1.53 38.10 15.90
C GLY A 502 0.26 37.25 16.08
N ALA A 503 -0.08 36.82 17.29
CA ALA A 503 -1.30 36.06 17.55
C ALA A 503 -2.52 36.98 17.64
N PHE A 504 -3.68 36.47 17.24
CA PHE A 504 -4.94 37.15 17.45
C PHE A 504 -5.24 37.30 18.95
N PRO A 505 -6.03 38.31 19.36
CA PRO A 505 -6.40 38.49 20.76
C PRO A 505 -7.11 37.26 21.35
N GLN A 506 -6.87 36.99 22.62
CA GLN A 506 -7.61 35.98 23.39
C GLN A 506 -9.12 36.22 23.25
N ARG A 507 -9.87 35.17 22.95
CA ARG A 507 -11.35 35.24 22.92
C ARG A 507 -11.97 35.19 24.31
N GLU A 508 -13.19 35.69 24.42
CA GLU A 508 -13.99 35.57 25.63
C GLU A 508 -14.54 34.13 25.78
N TRP A 509 -14.78 33.67 27.01
CA TRP A 509 -15.31 32.32 27.23
C TRP A 509 -16.62 32.05 26.49
N THR A 510 -17.49 33.06 26.41
CA THR A 510 -18.78 33.01 25.73
C THR A 510 -18.69 32.93 24.20
N ASP A 511 -17.51 33.17 23.63
CA ASP A 511 -17.26 33.07 22.19
C ASP A 511 -16.91 31.66 21.74
N PHE A 512 -16.50 30.78 22.67
CA PHE A 512 -16.31 29.37 22.37
C PHE A 512 -17.65 28.71 22.02
N ILE A 513 -17.64 27.82 21.02
CA ILE A 513 -18.85 27.04 20.63
C ILE A 513 -19.46 26.34 21.85
N PHE A 514 -18.61 25.74 22.69
CA PHE A 514 -19.04 25.04 23.90
C PHE A 514 -19.34 25.96 25.08
N GLY A 515 -19.11 27.27 25.00
CA GLY A 515 -19.32 28.21 26.11
C GLY A 515 -20.78 28.31 26.57
N ARG A 516 -21.72 27.83 25.74
CA ARG A 516 -23.14 27.69 26.08
C ARG A 516 -23.43 26.43 26.91
N ASP A 517 -22.65 25.37 26.70
CA ASP A 517 -22.84 24.05 27.31
C ASP A 517 -21.95 23.87 28.55
N ILE A 518 -20.78 24.51 28.56
CA ILE A 518 -19.80 24.49 29.64
C ILE A 518 -19.65 25.92 30.16
N LYS A 519 -20.16 26.17 31.37
CA LYS A 519 -20.05 27.50 31.98
C LYS A 519 -18.67 27.69 32.61
N GLU A 520 -18.15 28.91 32.54
CA GLU A 520 -16.84 29.27 33.10
C GLU A 520 -16.76 29.06 34.63
N GLU A 521 -17.87 29.21 35.33
CA GLU A 521 -17.96 28.97 36.78
C GLU A 521 -17.73 27.49 37.15
N ASP A 522 -18.05 26.56 36.25
CA ASP A 522 -18.02 25.11 36.48
C ASP A 522 -16.65 24.46 36.23
N ILE A 523 -15.72 25.22 35.64
CA ILE A 523 -14.36 24.74 35.28
C ILE A 523 -13.28 25.20 36.26
N LYS A 524 -13.64 25.99 37.29
CA LYS A 524 -12.67 26.57 38.22
C LYS A 524 -11.87 25.50 38.95
N GLY A 525 -10.55 25.53 38.77
CA GLY A 525 -9.63 24.58 39.41
C GLY A 525 -9.55 23.20 38.72
N LYS A 526 -10.22 23.03 37.58
CA LYS A 526 -10.12 21.84 36.73
C LYS A 526 -9.10 22.07 35.63
N LYS A 527 -8.48 21.00 35.16
CA LYS A 527 -7.66 20.98 33.95
C LYS A 527 -8.52 20.81 32.70
N PRO A 528 -8.06 21.26 31.52
CA PRO A 528 -8.81 21.13 30.25
C PRO A 528 -9.37 19.74 29.97
N ASP A 529 -8.62 18.68 30.25
CA ASP A 529 -9.02 17.29 30.05
C ASP A 529 -10.16 16.83 30.97
N GLU A 530 -10.40 17.52 32.09
CA GLU A 530 -11.48 17.19 33.03
C GLU A 530 -12.85 17.75 32.63
N PHE A 531 -12.89 18.76 31.75
CA PHE A 531 -14.14 19.39 31.33
C PHE A 531 -14.34 19.41 29.82
N LEU A 532 -13.28 19.26 29.01
CA LEU A 532 -13.34 19.23 27.57
C LEU A 532 -13.12 17.79 27.05
N PRO A 533 -14.19 17.07 26.67
CA PRO A 533 -14.08 15.67 26.28
C PRO A 533 -13.22 15.50 25.02
N GLU A 534 -12.60 14.34 24.89
CA GLU A 534 -11.81 13.96 23.71
C GLU A 534 -12.54 12.84 22.96
N GLY A 535 -12.89 13.09 21.71
CA GLY A 535 -13.47 12.06 20.83
C GLY A 535 -12.40 11.14 20.29
N LEU A 536 -12.71 9.85 20.14
CA LEU A 536 -11.80 8.91 19.48
C LEU A 536 -11.73 9.23 17.98
N HIS A 537 -10.58 9.66 17.48
CA HIS A 537 -10.39 10.04 16.09
C HIS A 537 -8.93 9.84 15.63
N ILE A 538 -8.74 9.85 14.31
CA ILE A 538 -7.41 9.86 13.67
C ILE A 538 -7.22 11.24 13.04
N GLN A 539 -6.13 11.92 13.36
CA GLN A 539 -5.75 13.19 12.74
C GLN A 539 -4.51 13.05 11.86
N MET A 540 -4.63 13.52 10.62
CA MET A 540 -3.54 13.73 9.68
C MET A 540 -3.37 15.23 9.44
N ALA A 541 -2.13 15.70 9.45
CA ALA A 541 -1.83 17.12 9.43
C ALA A 541 -0.54 17.35 8.66
N ALA A 542 -0.55 18.29 7.71
CA ALA A 542 0.63 18.70 6.97
C ALA A 542 1.32 19.87 7.70
N CYS A 543 2.08 19.62 8.78
CA CYS A 543 3.01 20.63 9.29
C CYS A 543 4.18 20.05 10.11
N GLU A 544 5.37 20.62 9.90
CA GLU A 544 6.63 20.35 10.60
C GLU A 544 6.71 21.10 11.95
N VAL A 545 7.39 20.48 12.92
CA VAL A 545 7.54 20.88 14.33
C VAL A 545 8.26 22.23 14.49
N ILE A 546 7.82 23.04 15.46
CA ILE A 546 8.43 24.34 15.80
C ILE A 546 9.62 24.15 16.73
N SER A 547 10.75 24.75 16.37
CA SER A 547 11.88 25.02 17.25
C SER A 547 11.63 26.26 18.11
N LEU A 548 11.78 26.14 19.43
CA LEU A 548 12.01 27.27 20.34
C LEU A 548 13.54 27.47 20.51
N PRO A 549 14.02 28.72 20.69
CA PRO A 549 15.43 29.02 20.92
C PRO A 549 15.99 28.45 22.23
#